data_AF-A0A847LN90-F1
#
_entry.id   AF-A0A847LN90-F1
#
_cell.length_a   1.000
_cell.length_b   1.000
_cell.length_c   1.000
_cell.angle_alpha   90.00
_cell.angle_beta   90.00
_cell.angle_gamma   90.00
#
_symmetry.space_group_name_H-M   'P 1'
#
loop_
_entity.id
_entity.type
_entity.pdbx_description
1 polymer ?
#
loop_
_entity_poly.entity_id
_entity_poly.type
_entity_poly.pdbx_seq_one_letter_code
_entity_poly.pdbx_strand_id
1 'polypeptide(L)'
;WLHVLRFAEHYVAGEPVPDDLREEEELAMAIEEARRVPETLAPGSRRQGVNADDRLRALLEDRDKAERARLTDLAVARLEGREEGREEGHREERQDLARKMLAEGFPPTTVAKITGLSAEDLAALAPPKNP
;
A
#
# COMPACT_ATOMS: atom_id res chain seq x y z
N TRP A 1 20.94 -16.64 -14.33
CA TRP A 1 20.09 -16.32 -13.17
C TRP A 1 18.67 -15.82 -13.49
N LEU A 2 18.33 -15.46 -14.75
CA LEU A 2 16.94 -15.18 -15.16
C LEU A 2 16.26 -16.33 -15.94
N HIS A 3 16.98 -17.42 -16.22
CA HIS A 3 16.49 -18.53 -17.06
C HIS A 3 15.87 -19.68 -16.26
N VAL A 4 16.14 -19.80 -14.96
CA VAL A 4 15.64 -20.92 -14.13
C VAL A 4 14.12 -20.83 -13.87
N LEU A 5 13.56 -19.61 -13.84
CA LEU A 5 12.13 -19.41 -13.58
C LEU A 5 11.24 -19.68 -14.79
N ARG A 6 11.77 -19.65 -16.02
CA ARG A 6 10.95 -19.86 -17.23
C ARG A 6 10.69 -21.33 -17.54
N PHE A 7 11.51 -22.24 -17.00
CA PHE A 7 11.39 -23.68 -17.26
C PHE A 7 10.82 -24.46 -16.08
N ALA A 8 10.64 -23.85 -14.90
CA ALA A 8 10.03 -24.51 -13.74
C ALA A 8 8.61 -25.04 -14.03
N GLU A 9 7.86 -24.37 -14.91
CA GLU A 9 6.53 -24.82 -15.34
C GLU A 9 6.55 -26.10 -16.19
N HIS A 10 7.68 -26.47 -16.81
CA HIS A 10 7.77 -27.69 -17.63
C HIS A 10 8.21 -28.94 -16.84
N TYR A 11 8.82 -28.78 -15.65
CA TYR A 11 9.31 -29.92 -14.87
C TYR A 11 8.25 -30.63 -14.02
N VAL A 12 7.00 -30.15 -14.02
CA VAL A 12 5.91 -30.70 -13.18
C VAL A 12 5.02 -31.69 -13.94
N ALA A 13 5.13 -31.79 -15.27
CA ALA A 13 4.15 -32.48 -16.11
C ALA A 13 4.60 -33.85 -16.67
N GLY A 14 5.64 -34.49 -16.12
CA GLY A 14 6.09 -35.81 -16.60
C GLY A 14 6.68 -35.78 -18.02
N GLU A 15 7.01 -34.60 -18.55
CA GLU A 15 7.73 -34.45 -19.80
C GLU A 15 9.20 -34.88 -19.63
N PRO A 16 9.83 -35.42 -20.69
CA PRO A 16 11.24 -35.78 -20.65
C PRO A 16 12.09 -34.54 -20.39
N VAL A 17 13.03 -34.66 -19.45
CA VAL A 17 14.00 -33.59 -19.11
C VAL A 17 14.63 -33.06 -20.41
N PRO A 18 14.65 -31.74 -20.69
CA PRO A 18 15.26 -31.19 -21.90
C PRO A 18 16.74 -31.60 -21.99
N ASP A 19 17.22 -31.83 -23.21
CA ASP A 19 18.56 -32.38 -23.44
C ASP A 19 19.67 -31.47 -22.85
N ASP A 20 19.47 -30.16 -22.87
CA ASP A 20 20.35 -29.15 -22.25
C ASP A 20 20.60 -29.39 -20.74
N LEU A 21 19.63 -29.98 -20.03
CA LEU A 21 19.75 -30.31 -18.61
C LEU A 21 20.21 -31.74 -18.35
N ARG A 22 20.22 -32.61 -19.37
CA ARG A 22 20.81 -33.96 -19.24
C ARG A 22 22.33 -33.92 -19.25
N GLU A 23 22.92 -32.90 -19.85
CA GLU A 23 24.38 -32.72 -19.89
C GLU A 23 24.96 -32.36 -18.51
N GLU A 24 24.14 -31.79 -17.62
CA GLU A 24 24.52 -31.49 -16.23
C GLU A 24 24.15 -32.68 -15.33
N GLU A 25 25.08 -33.62 -15.17
CA GLU A 25 24.93 -34.88 -14.43
C GLU A 25 24.33 -34.68 -13.02
N GLU A 26 24.73 -33.61 -12.33
CA GLU A 26 24.24 -33.26 -10.99
C GLU A 26 22.75 -32.87 -10.99
N LEU A 27 22.31 -32.13 -12.02
CA LEU A 27 20.90 -31.74 -12.15
C LEU A 27 20.04 -32.92 -12.60
N ALA A 28 20.54 -33.73 -13.53
CA ALA A 28 19.87 -34.95 -13.96
C ALA A 28 19.64 -35.92 -12.79
N MET A 29 20.66 -36.10 -11.95
CA MET A 29 20.61 -36.96 -10.76
C MET A 29 19.63 -36.42 -9.70
N ALA A 30 19.62 -35.11 -9.46
CA ALA A 30 18.71 -34.48 -8.51
C ALA A 30 17.23 -34.59 -8.95
N ILE A 31 16.95 -34.49 -10.25
CA ILE A 31 15.60 -34.64 -10.81
C ILE A 31 15.13 -36.10 -10.73
N GLU A 32 16.01 -37.06 -11.07
CA GLU A 32 15.72 -38.50 -10.94
C GLU A 32 15.43 -38.88 -9.48
N GLU A 33 16.24 -38.40 -8.53
CA GLU A 33 16.05 -38.63 -7.10
C GLU A 33 14.74 -38.00 -6.59
N ALA A 34 14.41 -36.78 -7.03
CA ALA A 34 13.14 -36.13 -6.70
C ALA A 34 11.92 -36.86 -7.28
N ARG A 35 12.10 -37.58 -8.40
CA ARG A 35 11.05 -38.42 -9.02
C ARG A 35 10.98 -39.81 -8.41
N ARG A 36 12.00 -40.23 -7.65
CA ARG A 36 12.05 -41.53 -6.97
C ARG A 36 11.09 -41.51 -5.79
N VAL A 37 9.93 -42.14 -6.00
CA VAL A 37 9.00 -42.43 -4.90
C VAL A 37 9.63 -43.56 -4.05
N PRO A 38 9.67 -43.44 -2.71
CA PRO A 38 10.16 -44.52 -1.86
C PRO A 38 9.37 -45.81 -2.13
N GLU A 39 10.07 -46.91 -2.39
CA GLU A 39 9.48 -48.22 -2.73
C GLU A 39 8.59 -48.79 -1.61
N THR A 40 8.66 -48.21 -0.41
CA THR A 40 7.83 -48.55 0.75
C THR A 40 6.42 -47.94 0.72
N LEU A 41 6.10 -47.08 -0.25
CA LEU A 41 4.79 -46.43 -0.34
C LEU A 41 3.82 -47.28 -1.18
N ALA A 42 2.71 -47.70 -0.56
CA ALA A 42 1.73 -48.61 -1.16
C ALA A 42 1.20 -48.12 -2.53
N PRO A 43 1.00 -49.04 -3.51
CA PRO A 43 0.46 -48.71 -4.82
C PRO A 43 -1.01 -48.28 -4.67
N GLY A 44 -1.25 -46.97 -4.72
CA GLY A 44 -2.57 -46.37 -4.51
C GLY A 44 -2.54 -45.00 -3.83
N SER A 45 -1.45 -44.65 -3.14
CA SER A 45 -1.29 -43.33 -2.49
C SER A 45 -1.02 -42.18 -3.46
N ARG A 46 -1.23 -42.38 -4.76
CA ARG A 46 -1.10 -41.35 -5.81
C ARG A 46 -2.27 -40.36 -5.80
N ARG A 47 -2.62 -39.83 -4.64
CA ARG A 47 -3.52 -38.68 -4.45
C ARG A 47 -3.21 -38.00 -3.12
N GLN A 48 -2.07 -37.34 -3.03
CA GLN A 48 -1.93 -36.16 -2.18
C GLN A 48 -0.67 -35.40 -2.56
N GLY A 49 -0.63 -34.93 -3.81
CA GLY A 49 -0.04 -33.63 -4.04
C GLY A 49 -0.96 -32.61 -3.38
N VAL A 50 -0.84 -32.44 -2.05
CA VAL A 50 -1.33 -31.23 -1.40
C VAL A 50 -0.40 -30.16 -1.95
N ASN A 51 -0.84 -29.60 -3.08
CA ASN A 51 -0.12 -28.74 -3.99
C ASN A 51 0.83 -27.82 -3.25
N ALA A 52 2.13 -27.91 -3.57
CA ALA A 52 3.08 -26.85 -3.23
C ALA A 52 2.57 -25.47 -3.69
N ASP A 53 1.69 -25.44 -4.69
CA ASP A 53 0.94 -24.27 -5.16
C ASP A 53 -0.04 -23.65 -4.16
N ASP A 54 -0.79 -24.42 -3.35
CA ASP A 54 -1.89 -23.82 -2.58
C ASP A 54 -1.39 -23.02 -1.36
N ARG A 55 -0.31 -23.49 -0.72
CA ARG A 55 0.36 -22.74 0.36
C ARG A 55 1.10 -21.51 -0.15
N LEU A 56 1.77 -21.65 -1.30
CA LEU A 56 2.47 -20.54 -1.94
C LEU A 56 1.47 -19.48 -2.41
N ARG A 57 0.35 -19.90 -3.02
CA ARG A 57 -0.75 -19.01 -3.44
C ARG A 57 -1.31 -18.23 -2.24
N ALA A 58 -1.63 -18.90 -1.14
CA ALA A 58 -2.14 -18.23 0.05
C ALA A 58 -1.16 -17.18 0.60
N LEU A 59 0.14 -17.51 0.64
CA LEU A 59 1.17 -16.58 1.10
C LEU A 59 1.32 -15.36 0.17
N LEU A 60 1.20 -15.56 -1.15
CA LEU A 60 1.24 -14.46 -2.12
C LEU A 60 0.01 -13.57 -2.04
N GLU A 61 -1.18 -14.16 -1.87
CA GLU A 61 -2.44 -13.44 -1.70
C GLU A 61 -2.43 -12.60 -0.42
N ASP A 62 -1.95 -13.16 0.70
CA ASP A 62 -1.81 -12.43 1.97
C ASP A 62 -0.86 -11.25 1.84
N ARG A 63 0.27 -11.44 1.14
CA ARG A 63 1.25 -10.38 0.90
C ARG A 63 0.65 -9.26 0.03
N ASP A 64 0.02 -9.61 -1.09
CA ASP A 64 -0.59 -8.64 -2.00
C ASP A 64 -1.71 -7.86 -1.29
N LYS A 65 -2.53 -8.53 -0.48
CA LYS A 65 -3.53 -7.89 0.36
C LYS A 65 -2.91 -6.90 1.35
N ALA A 66 -1.82 -7.27 2.03
CA ALA A 66 -1.13 -6.39 2.95
C ALA A 66 -0.48 -5.19 2.24
N GLU A 67 0.07 -5.40 1.05
CA GLU A 67 0.66 -4.34 0.22
C GLU A 67 -0.41 -3.34 -0.24
N ARG A 68 -1.55 -3.83 -0.74
CA ARG A 68 -2.70 -3.00 -1.13
C ARG A 68 -3.28 -2.23 0.05
N ALA A 69 -3.37 -2.84 1.22
CA ALA A 69 -3.84 -2.15 2.43
C ALA A 69 -2.91 -0.98 2.76
N ARG A 70 -1.59 -1.20 2.82
CA ARG A 70 -0.61 -0.14 3.08
C ARG A 70 -0.65 0.99 2.06
N LEU A 71 -0.81 0.66 0.77
CA LEU A 71 -0.93 1.66 -0.28
C LEU A 71 -2.20 2.51 -0.12
N THR A 72 -3.31 1.86 0.25
CA THR A 72 -4.59 2.54 0.50
C THR A 72 -4.48 3.45 1.71
N ASP A 73 -3.94 2.97 2.83
CA ASP A 73 -3.76 3.75 4.05
C ASP A 73 -2.90 5.00 3.80
N LEU A 74 -1.79 4.84 3.05
CA LEU A 74 -0.92 5.96 2.69
C LEU A 74 -1.62 6.95 1.74
N ALA A 75 -2.46 6.47 0.84
CA ALA A 75 -3.23 7.32 -0.06
C ALA A 75 -4.27 8.15 0.71
N VAL A 76 -5.01 7.52 1.63
CA VAL A 76 -5.98 8.20 2.51
C VAL A 76 -5.28 9.25 3.38
N ALA A 77 -4.20 8.89 4.07
CA ALA A 77 -3.47 9.83 4.92
C ALA A 77 -2.93 11.06 4.14
N ARG A 78 -2.54 10.88 2.87
CA ARG A 78 -2.11 11.99 2.00
C ARG A 78 -3.27 12.85 1.51
N LEU A 79 -4.46 12.28 1.34
CA LEU A 79 -5.66 13.03 0.95
C LEU A 79 -6.14 13.86 2.13
N GLU A 80 -6.36 13.22 3.29
CA GLU A 80 -6.78 13.88 4.53
C GLU A 80 -5.80 15.00 4.91
N GLY A 81 -4.49 14.72 4.95
CA GLY A 81 -3.50 15.75 5.30
C GLY A 81 -3.44 16.92 4.31
N ARG A 82 -3.83 16.73 3.04
CA ARG A 82 -3.93 17.83 2.06
C ARG A 82 -5.22 18.62 2.21
N GLU A 83 -6.33 17.96 2.54
CA GLU A 83 -7.60 18.63 2.79
C GLU A 83 -7.52 19.44 4.08
N GLU A 84 -7.09 18.83 5.19
CA GLU A 84 -6.87 19.52 6.46
C GLU A 84 -5.89 20.69 6.31
N GLY A 85 -4.77 20.49 5.60
CA GLY A 85 -3.80 21.56 5.36
C GLY A 85 -4.36 22.72 4.52
N ARG A 86 -5.26 22.45 3.57
CA ARG A 86 -5.95 23.51 2.81
C ARG A 86 -6.95 24.25 3.68
N GLU A 87 -7.78 23.54 4.43
CA GLU A 87 -8.78 24.14 5.30
C GLU A 87 -8.14 25.00 6.39
N GLU A 88 -7.06 24.51 7.00
CA GLU A 88 -6.29 25.28 7.98
C GLU A 88 -5.69 26.53 7.33
N GLY A 89 -5.03 26.40 6.18
CA GLY A 89 -4.47 27.56 5.47
C GLY A 89 -5.52 28.62 5.13
N HIS A 90 -6.70 28.21 4.65
CA HIS A 90 -7.81 29.13 4.40
C HIS A 90 -8.37 29.75 5.69
N ARG A 91 -8.33 29.04 6.82
CA ARG A 91 -8.75 29.58 8.11
C ARG A 91 -7.73 30.60 8.63
N GLU A 92 -6.46 30.25 8.64
CA GLU A 92 -5.36 31.14 9.04
C GLU A 92 -5.34 32.41 8.20
N GLU A 93 -5.47 32.30 6.88
CA GLU A 93 -5.50 33.46 5.97
C GLU A 93 -6.70 34.39 6.27
N ARG A 94 -7.89 33.83 6.51
CA ARG A 94 -9.08 34.63 6.89
C ARG A 94 -8.90 35.33 8.23
N GLN A 95 -8.29 34.66 9.20
CA GLN A 95 -8.01 35.25 10.52
C GLN A 95 -6.95 36.34 10.45
N ASP A 96 -5.89 36.14 9.66
CA ASP A 96 -4.83 37.13 9.47
C ASP A 96 -5.32 38.36 8.72
N LEU A 97 -6.13 38.17 7.68
CA LEU A 97 -6.80 39.26 6.98
C LEU A 97 -7.71 40.04 7.93
N ALA A 98 -8.53 39.35 8.71
CA ALA A 98 -9.40 39.98 9.70
C ALA A 98 -8.62 40.79 10.74
N ARG A 99 -7.52 40.24 11.26
CA ARG A 99 -6.63 40.94 12.20
C ARG A 99 -6.05 42.22 11.60
N LYS A 100 -5.55 42.16 10.36
CA LYS A 100 -5.02 43.34 9.66
C LYS A 100 -6.09 44.41 9.45
N MET A 101 -7.28 44.01 9.00
CA MET A 101 -8.39 44.95 8.79
C MET A 101 -8.86 45.61 10.10
N LEU A 102 -8.95 44.85 11.19
CA LEU A 102 -9.30 45.40 12.50
C LEU A 102 -8.21 46.37 13.00
N ALA A 103 -6.94 46.06 12.77
CA ALA A 103 -5.82 46.95 13.11
C ALA A 103 -5.81 48.24 12.27
N GLU A 104 -6.23 48.17 11.01
CA GLU A 104 -6.42 49.33 10.12
C GLU A 104 -7.69 50.16 10.45
N GLY A 105 -8.49 49.72 11.43
CA GLY A 105 -9.65 50.47 11.92
C GLY A 105 -10.96 50.20 11.17
N PHE A 106 -11.02 49.15 10.35
CA PHE A 106 -12.27 48.74 9.73
C PHE A 106 -13.27 48.26 10.80
N PRO A 107 -14.56 48.61 10.68
CA PRO A 107 -15.56 48.18 11.65
C PRO A 107 -15.76 46.65 11.59
N PRO A 108 -15.92 45.96 12.72
CA PRO A 108 -16.08 44.50 12.77
C PRO A 108 -17.21 43.96 11.88
N THR A 109 -18.27 44.75 11.68
CA THR A 109 -19.40 44.42 10.80
C THR A 109 -19.00 44.34 9.32
N THR A 110 -18.06 45.17 8.88
CA THR A 110 -17.51 45.15 7.52
C THR A 110 -16.48 44.03 7.39
N VAL A 111 -15.64 43.82 8.41
CA VAL A 111 -14.67 42.72 8.43
C VAL A 111 -15.40 41.37 8.34
N ALA A 112 -16.47 41.16 9.11
CA ALA A 112 -17.29 39.95 9.07
C ALA A 112 -17.85 39.65 7.67
N LYS A 113 -18.30 40.69 6.95
CA LYS A 113 -18.82 40.53 5.59
C LYS A 113 -17.75 40.14 4.57
N ILE A 114 -16.51 40.59 4.77
CA ILE A 114 -15.40 40.36 3.83
C ILE A 114 -14.71 39.03 4.11
N THR A 115 -14.48 38.68 5.38
CA THR A 115 -13.76 37.46 5.77
C THR A 115 -14.68 36.27 6.02
N GLY A 116 -16.00 36.51 6.14
CA GLY A 116 -16.99 35.48 6.46
C GLY A 116 -16.88 34.93 7.89
N LEU A 117 -16.08 35.58 8.76
CA LEU A 117 -15.94 35.20 10.15
C LEU A 117 -17.12 35.69 10.99
N SER A 118 -17.46 34.94 12.03
CA SER A 118 -18.51 35.33 12.97
C SER A 118 -18.06 36.52 13.83
N ALA A 119 -19.03 37.23 14.42
CA ALA A 119 -18.72 38.32 15.34
C ALA A 119 -17.94 37.84 16.58
N GLU A 120 -18.16 36.59 17.01
CA GLU A 120 -17.43 35.96 18.11
C GLU A 120 -15.96 35.72 17.73
N ASP A 121 -15.71 35.15 16.55
CA ASP A 121 -14.35 34.92 16.03
C ASP A 121 -13.57 36.24 15.90
N LEU A 122 -14.23 37.29 15.41
CA LEU A 122 -13.61 38.61 15.28
C LEU A 122 -13.32 39.26 16.63
N ALA A 123 -14.18 39.05 17.64
CA ALA A 123 -13.95 39.55 18.99
C ALA A 123 -12.74 38.87 19.65
N ALA A 124 -12.52 37.58 19.38
CA ALA A 124 -11.34 36.86 19.84
C ALA A 124 -10.04 37.31 19.16
N LEU A 125 -10.13 37.80 17.91
CA LEU A 125 -8.98 38.30 17.13
C LEU A 125 -8.66 39.78 17.38
N ALA A 126 -9.59 40.56 17.93
CA ALA A 126 -9.39 41.97 18.20
C ALA A 126 -8.36 42.17 19.33
N PRO A 127 -7.42 43.14 19.21
CA PRO A 127 -6.53 43.46 20.31
C PRO A 127 -7.34 43.91 21.54
N PRO A 128 -6.87 43.64 22.78
CA PRO A 128 -7.55 44.09 23.98
C PRO A 128 -7.73 45.61 23.93
N LYS A 129 -8.97 46.08 24.11
CA LYS A 129 -9.25 47.51 24.27
C LYS A 129 -8.51 47.98 25.52
N ASN A 130 -7.38 48.68 25.33
CA ASN A 130 -6.73 49.36 26.44
C ASN A 130 -7.69 50.44 26.98
N PRO A 131 -7.92 50.47 28.30
CA PRO A 131 -8.80 51.46 28.96
C PRO A 131 -8.25 52.89 28.86
#